data_AF-A0A7K8B385-F1
#
_entry.id   AF-A0A7K8B385-F1
#
_cell.length_a   1.000
_cell.length_b   1.000
_cell.length_c   1.000
_cell.angle_alpha   90.00
_cell.angle_beta   90.00
_cell.angle_gamma   90.00
#
_symmetry.space_group_name_H-M   'P 1'
#
loop_
_entity.id
_entity.type
_entity.pdbx_description
1 polymer ?
#
loop_
_entity_poly.entity_id
_entity_poly.type
_entity_poly.pdbx_seq_one_letter_code
_entity_poly.pdbx_strand_id
1 'polypeptide(L)'
;PEIPASGCPGNRTWVRGTREALSCRATGNPAPTVVCGRHGVAVATGEPELVTRSRAGTYVCNATNALGTRSRRVTVRVEYGPAGVTVRVLPSANVTRGSGFTVDCGAEGVPAPTYSWALPPAPNLRLAADNRSVTVTGATTANRGVYTCTASNRHGRRAGSVVVRVDESWLAVLVALGALGAVTALGLAVAGGYYLKSTACKKGEYNVRDAEGSSEAACLHRHRDNFEVFGIQLTQP
;
A
#
# COMPACT_ATOMS: atom_id res chain seq x y z
N PRO A 1 -46.49 -16.94 31.61
CA PRO A 1 -45.05 -16.67 31.84
C PRO A 1 -44.69 -15.27 31.31
N GLU A 2 -43.67 -14.63 31.87
CA GLU A 2 -43.23 -13.28 31.51
C GLU A 2 -41.71 -13.14 31.65
N ILE A 3 -41.08 -12.34 30.77
CA ILE A 3 -39.64 -12.05 30.82
C ILE A 3 -39.47 -10.55 31.05
N PRO A 4 -39.31 -10.10 32.32
CA PRO A 4 -39.14 -8.68 32.61
C PRO A 4 -37.78 -8.17 32.10
N ALA A 5 -37.72 -6.89 31.73
CA ALA A 5 -36.50 -6.27 31.23
C ALA A 5 -35.35 -6.26 32.27
N SER A 6 -35.67 -6.18 33.55
CA SER A 6 -34.72 -6.30 34.66
C SER A 6 -34.07 -7.70 34.74
N GLY A 7 -34.81 -8.74 34.36
CA GLY A 7 -34.33 -10.12 34.31
C GLY A 7 -33.66 -10.51 33.00
N CYS A 8 -33.87 -9.74 31.93
CA CYS A 8 -33.34 -10.00 30.59
C CYS A 8 -33.15 -8.69 29.81
N PRO A 9 -32.04 -7.96 30.06
CA PRO A 9 -31.75 -6.70 29.39
C PRO A 9 -31.70 -6.89 27.87
N GLY A 10 -32.35 -5.99 27.14
CA GLY A 10 -32.42 -6.08 25.68
C GLY A 10 -31.08 -5.84 24.97
N ASN A 11 -30.14 -5.13 25.60
CA ASN A 11 -28.80 -4.88 25.09
C ASN A 11 -27.78 -5.34 26.13
N ARG A 12 -26.80 -6.14 25.71
CA ARG A 12 -25.67 -6.58 26.54
C ARG A 12 -24.36 -6.31 25.85
N THR A 13 -23.36 -5.92 26.62
CA THR A 13 -22.00 -5.68 26.13
C THR A 13 -21.06 -6.67 26.82
N TRP A 14 -20.37 -7.48 26.04
CA TRP A 14 -19.36 -8.43 26.51
C TRP A 14 -17.98 -8.04 26.00
N VAL A 15 -16.93 -8.46 26.68
CA VAL A 15 -15.55 -8.19 26.29
C VAL A 15 -14.91 -9.50 25.82
N ARG A 16 -14.24 -9.47 24.66
CA ARG A 16 -13.57 -10.65 24.11
C ARG A 16 -12.53 -11.19 25.10
N GLY A 17 -12.58 -12.49 25.36
CA GLY A 17 -11.68 -13.19 26.27
C GLY A 17 -12.21 -13.33 27.70
N THR A 18 -13.29 -12.64 28.07
CA THR A 18 -13.98 -12.91 29.35
C THR A 18 -14.87 -14.15 29.22
N ARG A 19 -15.34 -14.69 30.35
CA ARG A 19 -16.31 -15.79 30.36
C ARG A 19 -17.67 -15.23 30.72
N GLU A 20 -18.62 -15.35 29.80
CA GLU A 20 -19.96 -14.78 29.94
C GLU A 20 -21.02 -15.80 29.54
N ALA A 21 -22.18 -15.70 30.17
CA ALA A 21 -23.35 -16.51 29.87
C ALA A 21 -24.55 -15.63 29.50
N LEU A 22 -25.33 -16.11 28.53
CA LEU A 22 -26.66 -15.56 28.31
C LEU A 22 -27.59 -16.16 29.37
N SER A 23 -28.03 -15.31 30.29
CA SER A 23 -28.94 -15.67 31.38
C SER A 23 -30.09 -14.67 31.40
N CYS A 24 -31.31 -15.19 31.35
CA CYS A 24 -32.54 -14.41 31.43
C CYS A 24 -33.46 -15.03 32.49
N ARG A 25 -34.01 -14.18 33.36
CA ARG A 25 -34.95 -14.57 34.40
C ARG A 25 -36.38 -14.34 33.93
N ALA A 26 -37.24 -15.34 34.10
CA ALA A 26 -38.65 -15.26 33.80
C ALA A 26 -39.50 -15.57 35.03
N THR A 27 -40.72 -15.06 35.06
CA THR A 27 -41.70 -15.26 36.13
C THR A 27 -42.98 -15.89 35.57
N GLY A 28 -43.74 -16.58 36.43
CA GLY A 28 -45.03 -17.17 36.07
C GLY A 28 -45.43 -18.30 37.00
N ASN A 29 -46.73 -18.60 37.01
CA ASN A 29 -47.28 -19.78 37.67
C ASN A 29 -48.05 -20.59 36.59
N PRO A 30 -47.65 -21.82 36.25
CA PRO A 30 -46.46 -22.55 36.74
C PRO A 30 -45.14 -21.86 36.38
N ALA A 31 -44.07 -22.12 37.13
CA ALA A 31 -42.74 -21.55 36.90
C ALA A 31 -42.25 -21.87 35.48
N PRO A 32 -41.83 -20.87 34.68
CA PRO A 32 -41.36 -21.12 33.31
C PRO A 32 -39.89 -21.53 33.23
N THR A 33 -39.59 -22.36 32.24
CA THR A 33 -38.22 -22.68 31.82
C THR A 33 -37.77 -21.71 30.72
N VAL A 34 -36.56 -21.15 30.86
CA VAL A 34 -36.01 -20.21 29.88
C VAL A 34 -34.93 -20.88 29.04
N VAL A 35 -35.10 -20.85 27.72
CA VAL A 35 -34.11 -21.32 26.74
C VAL A 35 -33.79 -20.18 25.78
N CYS A 36 -32.52 -19.86 25.64
CA CYS A 36 -32.06 -18.86 24.69
C CYS A 36 -31.44 -19.53 23.47
N GLY A 37 -31.65 -18.93 22.30
CA GLY A 37 -31.09 -19.40 21.05
C GLY A 37 -30.70 -18.29 20.10
N ARG A 38 -29.86 -18.62 19.13
CA ARG A 38 -29.47 -17.75 18.02
C ARG A 38 -29.68 -18.50 16.71
N HIS A 39 -30.37 -17.90 15.75
CA HIS A 39 -30.73 -18.55 14.48
C HIS A 39 -31.43 -19.90 14.65
N GLY A 40 -32.27 -20.04 15.70
CA GLY A 40 -32.98 -21.29 16.01
C GLY A 40 -32.18 -22.34 16.78
N VAL A 41 -30.86 -22.16 16.94
CA VAL A 41 -29.99 -23.08 17.69
C VAL A 41 -29.94 -22.64 19.16
N ALA A 42 -30.25 -23.56 20.08
CA ALA A 42 -30.12 -23.32 21.50
C ALA A 42 -28.66 -23.09 21.88
N VAL A 43 -28.41 -22.08 22.72
CA VAL A 43 -27.10 -21.81 23.31
C VAL A 43 -27.14 -22.18 24.78
N ALA A 44 -25.99 -22.60 25.32
CA ALA A 44 -25.85 -22.88 26.74
C ALA A 44 -26.32 -21.67 27.57
N THR A 45 -27.40 -21.86 28.32
CA THR A 45 -27.95 -20.85 29.23
C THR A 45 -27.43 -21.11 30.64
N GLY A 46 -26.83 -20.07 31.24
CA GLY A 46 -26.39 -20.10 32.63
C GLY A 46 -24.92 -20.49 32.86
N GLU A 47 -24.25 -21.18 31.93
CA GLU A 47 -22.84 -21.54 32.10
C GLU A 47 -21.89 -20.56 31.38
N PRO A 48 -20.91 -19.94 32.09
CA PRO A 48 -20.00 -18.97 31.48
C PRO A 48 -19.00 -19.60 30.51
N GLU A 49 -19.07 -19.20 29.24
CA GLU A 49 -18.17 -19.66 28.19
C GLU A 49 -17.38 -18.48 27.60
N LEU A 50 -16.21 -18.78 27.03
CA LEU A 50 -15.27 -17.81 26.51
C LEU A 50 -15.91 -16.93 25.42
N VAL A 51 -15.82 -15.62 25.59
CA VAL A 51 -16.36 -14.65 24.66
C VAL A 51 -15.43 -14.47 23.47
N THR A 52 -15.89 -14.90 22.30
CA THR A 52 -15.26 -14.66 21.01
C THR A 52 -16.07 -13.63 20.21
N ARG A 53 -15.49 -13.08 19.14
CA ARG A 53 -16.18 -12.12 18.25
C ARG A 53 -17.46 -12.70 17.63
N SER A 54 -17.49 -14.02 17.39
CA SER A 54 -18.65 -14.69 16.78
C SER A 54 -19.87 -14.74 17.69
N ARG A 55 -19.72 -14.50 19.00
CA ARG A 55 -20.85 -14.38 19.93
C ARG A 55 -21.62 -13.07 19.84
N ALA A 56 -21.12 -12.09 19.07
CA ALA A 56 -21.92 -10.90 18.78
C ALA A 56 -23.14 -11.27 17.93
N GLY A 57 -24.27 -10.66 18.22
CA GLY A 57 -25.50 -10.85 17.46
C GLY A 57 -26.75 -10.79 18.31
N THR A 58 -27.87 -11.14 17.68
CA THR A 58 -29.19 -11.08 18.29
C THR A 58 -29.65 -12.46 18.70
N TYR A 59 -29.92 -12.61 19.98
CA TYR A 59 -30.43 -13.81 20.63
C TYR A 59 -31.92 -13.66 20.94
N VAL A 60 -32.63 -14.78 21.02
CA VAL A 60 -34.02 -14.83 21.44
C VAL A 60 -34.13 -15.81 22.61
N CYS A 61 -34.62 -15.32 23.74
CA CYS A 61 -34.88 -16.11 24.93
C CYS A 61 -36.37 -16.40 25.03
N ASN A 62 -36.73 -17.68 25.06
CA ASN A 62 -38.10 -18.17 25.16
C ASN A 62 -38.33 -18.71 26.57
N ALA A 63 -39.32 -18.16 27.28
CA ALA A 63 -39.83 -18.64 28.54
C ALA A 63 -41.12 -19.43 28.31
N THR A 64 -41.09 -20.71 28.63
CA THR A 64 -42.20 -21.64 28.37
C THR A 64 -42.70 -22.25 29.67
N ASN A 65 -44.02 -22.27 29.86
CA ASN A 65 -44.70 -23.05 30.90
C ASN A 65 -45.95 -23.73 30.31
N ALA A 66 -46.71 -24.46 31.13
CA ALA A 66 -47.92 -25.17 30.70
C ALA A 66 -49.02 -24.25 30.11
N LEU A 67 -48.94 -22.93 30.33
CA LEU A 67 -49.91 -21.94 29.83
C LEU A 67 -49.41 -21.20 28.58
N GLY A 68 -48.22 -21.54 28.07
CA GLY A 68 -47.70 -21.06 26.79
C GLY A 68 -46.27 -20.50 26.87
N THR A 69 -45.91 -19.73 25.84
CA THR A 69 -44.54 -19.25 25.61
C THR A 69 -44.51 -17.72 25.48
N ARG A 70 -43.46 -17.10 26.03
CA ARG A 70 -43.11 -15.68 25.79
C ARG A 70 -41.66 -15.55 25.39
N SER A 71 -41.38 -14.62 24.48
CA SER A 71 -40.05 -14.43 23.90
C SER A 71 -39.52 -13.03 24.17
N ARG A 72 -38.21 -12.92 24.40
CA ARG A 72 -37.50 -11.65 24.53
C ARG A 72 -36.26 -11.65 23.63
N ARG A 73 -36.08 -10.56 22.87
CA ARG A 73 -34.91 -10.34 22.04
C ARG A 73 -33.80 -9.69 22.86
N VAL A 74 -32.58 -10.21 22.73
CA VAL A 74 -31.38 -9.71 23.40
C VAL A 74 -30.28 -9.51 22.36
N THR A 75 -29.81 -8.28 22.21
CA THR A 75 -28.68 -7.93 21.34
C THR A 75 -27.40 -7.96 22.16
N VAL A 76 -26.47 -8.82 21.78
CA VAL A 76 -25.14 -8.93 22.39
C VAL A 76 -24.12 -8.25 21.48
N ARG A 77 -23.45 -7.23 22.01
CA ARG A 77 -22.28 -6.60 21.40
C ARG A 77 -21.02 -7.14 22.05
N VAL A 78 -20.06 -7.58 21.25
CA VAL A 78 -18.74 -8.00 21.74
C VAL A 78 -17.72 -6.91 21.45
N GLU A 79 -17.08 -6.43 22.49
CA GLU A 79 -16.03 -5.43 22.44
C GLU A 79 -14.64 -6.07 22.56
N TYR A 80 -13.65 -5.45 21.92
CA TYR A 80 -12.29 -5.94 21.89
C TYR A 80 -11.30 -4.82 21.57
N GLY A 81 -10.08 -4.97 22.07
CA GLY A 81 -8.97 -4.06 21.81
C GLY A 81 -8.50 -4.10 20.34
N PRO A 82 -7.65 -3.15 19.92
CA PRO A 82 -7.18 -3.08 18.55
C PRO A 82 -6.51 -4.38 18.09
N ALA A 83 -6.82 -4.84 16.88
CA ALA A 83 -6.27 -6.05 16.29
C ALA A 83 -5.94 -5.83 14.81
N GLY A 84 -4.98 -6.59 14.29
CA GLY A 84 -4.58 -6.50 12.89
C GLY A 84 -4.07 -5.10 12.49
N VAL A 85 -3.22 -4.49 13.32
CA VAL A 85 -2.64 -3.18 12.99
C VAL A 85 -1.79 -3.31 11.73
N THR A 86 -2.15 -2.53 10.71
CA THR A 86 -1.46 -2.47 9.43
C THR A 86 -0.98 -1.04 9.20
N VAL A 87 0.24 -0.89 8.70
CA VAL A 87 0.83 0.39 8.30
C VAL A 87 1.28 0.22 6.86
N ARG A 88 0.72 1.02 5.96
CA ARG A 88 0.95 0.91 4.51
C ARG A 88 1.50 2.23 3.99
N VAL A 89 2.45 2.16 3.07
CA VAL A 89 3.02 3.35 2.41
C VAL A 89 2.56 3.36 0.96
N LEU A 90 1.98 4.46 0.52
CA LEU A 90 1.49 4.67 -0.83
C LEU A 90 2.30 5.79 -1.51
N PRO A 91 2.77 5.58 -2.76
CA PRO A 91 2.61 4.36 -3.56
C PRO A 91 3.53 3.21 -3.13
N SER A 92 4.66 3.51 -2.49
CA SER A 92 5.65 2.51 -2.06
C SER A 92 6.48 3.02 -0.88
N ALA A 93 7.13 2.10 -0.16
CA ALA A 93 8.05 2.45 0.93
C ALA A 93 9.42 2.98 0.44
N ASN A 94 9.72 2.84 -0.86
CA ASN A 94 10.92 3.38 -1.50
C ASN A 94 10.51 4.65 -2.27
N VAL A 95 10.67 5.78 -1.59
CA VAL A 95 10.23 7.09 -2.06
C VAL A 95 11.39 7.80 -2.75
N THR A 96 11.13 8.45 -3.88
CA THR A 96 12.13 9.29 -4.55
C THR A 96 12.17 10.67 -3.89
N ARG A 97 13.36 11.23 -3.64
CA ARG A 97 13.45 12.62 -3.15
C ARG A 97 12.63 13.57 -4.03
N GLY A 98 11.89 14.46 -3.38
CA GLY A 98 11.01 15.45 -4.02
C GLY A 98 9.61 14.93 -4.35
N SER A 99 9.37 13.62 -4.33
CA SER A 99 8.02 13.08 -4.55
C SER A 99 7.16 13.13 -3.29
N GLY A 100 5.84 13.00 -3.47
CA GLY A 100 4.90 12.83 -2.37
C GLY A 100 4.67 11.37 -2.01
N PHE A 101 4.31 11.10 -0.75
CA PHE A 101 3.86 9.80 -0.27
C PHE A 101 2.92 9.94 0.93
N THR A 102 2.14 8.89 1.18
CA THR A 102 1.22 8.80 2.33
C THR A 102 1.48 7.53 3.09
N VAL A 103 1.49 7.61 4.42
CA VAL A 103 1.54 6.47 5.32
C VAL A 103 0.18 6.32 5.99
N ASP A 104 -0.53 5.25 5.66
CA ASP A 104 -1.86 4.93 6.17
C ASP A 104 -1.79 3.87 7.26
N CYS A 105 -2.55 4.07 8.33
CA CYS A 105 -2.72 3.10 9.40
C CYS A 105 -4.15 2.55 9.45
N GLY A 106 -4.28 1.26 9.72
CA GLY A 106 -5.58 0.61 9.88
C GLY A 106 -5.53 -0.45 10.97
N ALA A 107 -6.56 -0.49 11.81
CA ALA A 107 -6.75 -1.55 12.80
C ALA A 107 -8.25 -1.81 13.00
N GLU A 108 -8.58 -3.06 13.31
CA GLU A 108 -9.92 -3.43 13.76
C GLU A 108 -10.07 -3.20 15.27
N GLY A 109 -11.24 -2.80 15.73
CA GLY A 109 -11.51 -2.64 17.16
C GLY A 109 -12.95 -2.27 17.42
N VAL A 110 -13.49 -2.71 18.56
CA VAL A 110 -14.81 -2.28 19.04
C VAL A 110 -14.66 -1.89 20.52
N PRO A 111 -14.84 -0.61 20.89
CA PRO A 111 -15.11 0.55 20.03
C PRO A 111 -14.02 0.83 18.99
N ALA A 112 -14.36 1.61 17.96
CA ALA A 112 -13.44 1.99 16.90
C ALA A 112 -12.15 2.62 17.50
N PRO A 113 -10.96 2.22 17.04
CA PRO A 113 -9.71 2.71 17.60
C PRO A 113 -9.39 4.12 17.14
N THR A 114 -8.71 4.87 18.01
CA THR A 114 -8.04 6.13 17.68
C THR A 114 -6.57 5.88 17.37
N TYR A 115 -5.95 6.79 16.61
CA TYR A 115 -4.58 6.63 16.11
C TYR A 115 -3.66 7.72 16.65
N SER A 116 -2.41 7.32 16.91
CA SER A 116 -1.32 8.18 17.34
C SER A 116 -0.02 7.71 16.67
N TRP A 117 0.90 8.63 16.42
CA TRP A 117 2.11 8.34 15.64
C TRP A 117 3.38 8.69 16.38
N ALA A 118 4.40 7.85 16.20
CA ALA A 118 5.79 8.23 16.36
C ALA A 118 6.41 8.33 14.96
N LEU A 119 6.92 9.52 14.63
CA LEU A 119 7.36 9.90 13.28
C LEU A 119 8.81 10.38 13.31
N PRO A 120 9.53 10.31 12.19
CA PRO A 120 10.82 10.97 12.07
C PRO A 120 10.66 12.50 12.22
N PRO A 121 11.71 13.22 12.68
CA PRO A 121 11.66 14.66 12.92
C PRO A 121 11.75 15.45 11.60
N ALA A 122 10.75 15.32 10.73
CA ALA A 122 10.68 16.00 9.44
C ALA A 122 9.62 17.12 9.45
N PRO A 123 9.94 18.33 8.99
CA PRO A 123 9.07 19.51 9.13
C PRO A 123 7.85 19.51 8.19
N ASN A 124 7.88 18.69 7.14
CA ASN A 124 6.89 18.61 6.07
C ASN A 124 5.87 17.47 6.25
N LEU A 125 5.80 16.85 7.44
CA LEU A 125 4.81 15.83 7.77
C LEU A 125 3.45 16.47 8.09
N ARG A 126 2.38 15.96 7.49
CA ARG A 126 1.01 16.43 7.74
C ARG A 126 0.12 15.26 8.15
N LEU A 127 -0.40 15.30 9.39
CA LEU A 127 -1.39 14.33 9.85
C LEU A 127 -2.77 14.70 9.31
N ALA A 128 -3.54 13.69 8.90
CA ALA A 128 -4.97 13.84 8.66
C ALA A 128 -5.73 14.15 9.96
N ALA A 129 -6.94 14.71 9.84
CA ALA A 129 -7.75 15.10 10.99
C ALA A 129 -8.13 13.94 11.93
N ASP A 130 -8.22 12.73 11.40
CA ASP A 130 -8.49 11.50 12.16
C ASP A 130 -7.21 10.83 12.70
N ASN A 131 -6.05 11.45 12.48
CA ASN A 131 -4.71 10.92 12.74
C ASN A 131 -4.48 9.53 12.13
N ARG A 132 -5.26 9.12 11.12
CA ARG A 132 -5.15 7.78 10.52
C ARG A 132 -4.06 7.71 9.46
N SER A 133 -3.71 8.85 8.89
CA SER A 133 -2.71 8.94 7.83
C SER A 133 -1.77 10.12 8.02
N VAL A 134 -0.58 9.98 7.45
CA VAL A 134 0.47 11.01 7.42
C VAL A 134 0.91 11.21 5.98
N THR A 135 0.79 12.43 5.48
CA THR A 135 1.12 12.79 4.10
C THR A 135 2.36 13.67 4.04
N VAL A 136 3.17 13.46 3.00
CA VAL A 136 4.35 14.26 2.63
C VAL A 136 4.23 14.59 1.14
N THR A 137 4.43 15.85 0.75
CA THR A 137 4.33 16.27 -0.66
C THR A 137 5.67 16.43 -1.37
N GLY A 138 6.75 16.69 -0.62
CA GLY A 138 8.12 16.81 -1.15
C GLY A 138 9.10 16.11 -0.23
N ALA A 139 9.32 14.82 -0.46
CA ALA A 139 10.15 13.98 0.41
C ALA A 139 11.61 14.45 0.44
N THR A 140 12.16 14.53 1.64
CA THR A 140 13.56 14.87 1.93
C THR A 140 14.24 13.71 2.66
N THR A 141 15.55 13.76 2.82
CA THR A 141 16.28 12.77 3.63
C THR A 141 15.84 12.75 5.09
N ALA A 142 15.30 13.85 5.63
CA ALA A 142 14.73 13.88 6.97
C ALA A 142 13.46 13.04 7.10
N ASN A 143 12.74 12.76 6.00
CA ASN A 143 11.57 11.89 5.99
C ASN A 143 11.93 10.39 6.04
N ARG A 144 13.22 10.03 5.90
CA ARG A 144 13.67 8.66 6.05
C ARG A 144 13.55 8.23 7.51
N GLY A 145 12.99 7.05 7.76
CA GLY A 145 12.95 6.50 9.11
C GLY A 145 11.81 5.52 9.34
N VAL A 146 11.58 5.23 10.62
CA VAL A 146 10.51 4.35 11.07
C VAL A 146 9.26 5.18 11.35
N TYR A 147 8.15 4.79 10.74
CA TYR A 147 6.83 5.35 10.98
C TYR A 147 6.06 4.35 11.82
N THR A 148 5.84 4.67 13.10
CA THR A 148 5.12 3.80 14.02
C THR A 148 3.74 4.37 14.29
N CYS A 149 2.71 3.65 13.86
CA CYS A 149 1.34 3.94 14.20
C CYS A 149 0.91 3.13 15.41
N THR A 150 0.22 3.77 16.34
CA THR A 150 -0.37 3.14 17.51
C THR A 150 -1.87 3.34 17.50
N ALA A 151 -2.60 2.24 17.35
CA ALA A 151 -4.06 2.18 17.47
C ALA A 151 -4.45 1.88 18.92
N SER A 152 -5.45 2.60 19.45
CA SER A 152 -5.90 2.47 20.84
C SER A 152 -7.41 2.58 20.98
N ASN A 153 -7.99 1.81 21.89
CA ASN A 153 -9.35 2.01 22.40
C ASN A 153 -9.39 1.68 23.91
N ARG A 154 -10.59 1.71 24.52
CA ARG A 154 -10.77 1.41 25.95
C ARG A 154 -10.37 -0.02 26.37
N HIS A 155 -10.17 -0.92 25.42
CA HIS A 155 -9.82 -2.33 25.65
C HIS A 155 -8.36 -2.65 25.29
N GLY A 156 -7.55 -1.64 24.97
CA GLY A 156 -6.11 -1.79 24.83
C GLY A 156 -5.49 -0.98 23.69
N ARG A 157 -4.21 -1.25 23.45
CA ARG A 157 -3.36 -0.55 22.49
C ARG A 157 -2.48 -1.54 21.72
N ARG A 158 -2.33 -1.33 20.42
CA ARG A 158 -1.41 -2.08 19.55
C ARG A 158 -0.72 -1.13 18.59
N ALA A 159 0.53 -1.42 18.25
CA ALA A 159 1.32 -0.62 17.33
C ALA A 159 1.79 -1.45 16.14
N GLY A 160 1.95 -0.79 15.00
CA GLY A 160 2.58 -1.32 13.79
C GLY A 160 3.60 -0.30 13.29
N SER A 161 4.62 -0.78 12.59
CA SER A 161 5.68 0.10 12.07
C SER A 161 6.03 -0.25 10.63
N VAL A 162 6.44 0.75 9.87
CA VAL A 162 7.01 0.59 8.53
C VAL A 162 8.23 1.48 8.38
N VAL A 163 9.23 1.03 7.62
CA VAL A 163 10.42 1.81 7.30
C VAL A 163 10.20 2.49 5.95
N VAL A 164 10.29 3.81 5.92
CA VAL A 164 10.31 4.59 4.68
C VAL A 164 11.74 4.90 4.30
N ARG A 165 12.08 4.60 3.06
CA ARG A 165 13.37 4.93 2.43
C ARG A 165 13.15 6.08 1.47
N VAL A 166 14.10 7.02 1.46
CA VAL A 166 14.10 8.14 0.53
C VAL A 166 15.39 8.06 -0.28
N ASP A 167 15.26 7.67 -1.54
CA ASP A 167 16.38 7.49 -2.47
C ASP A 167 16.68 8.79 -3.21
N GLU A 168 17.96 9.01 -3.49
CA GLU A 168 18.38 10.15 -4.29
C GLU A 168 18.35 9.81 -5.78
N SER A 169 17.62 10.61 -6.55
CA SER A 169 17.43 10.45 -7.99
C SER A 169 18.65 10.85 -8.85
N TRP A 170 19.73 11.39 -8.27
CA TRP A 170 20.89 11.88 -9.05
C TRP A 170 21.60 10.79 -9.85
N LEU A 171 21.54 9.53 -9.41
CA LEU A 171 22.14 8.42 -10.15
C LEU A 171 21.52 8.27 -11.55
N ALA A 172 20.21 8.43 -11.67
CA ALA A 172 19.54 8.42 -12.98
C ALA A 172 19.96 9.61 -13.85
N VAL A 173 20.20 10.78 -13.23
CA VAL A 173 20.70 11.97 -13.92
C VAL A 173 22.11 11.73 -14.47
N LEU A 174 23.02 11.15 -13.68
CA LEU A 174 24.37 10.84 -14.16
C LEU A 174 24.39 9.80 -15.27
N VAL A 175 23.55 8.77 -15.19
CA VAL A 175 23.44 7.75 -16.25
C VAL A 175 22.94 8.40 -17.56
N ALA A 176 21.94 9.28 -17.48
CA ALA A 176 21.45 10.02 -18.64
C ALA A 176 22.52 10.95 -19.25
N LEU A 177 23.26 11.68 -18.40
CA LEU A 177 24.36 12.54 -18.83
C LEU A 177 25.50 11.74 -19.46
N GLY A 178 25.86 10.58 -18.90
CA GLY A 178 26.87 9.68 -19.45
C GLY A 178 26.46 9.11 -20.81
N ALA A 179 25.20 8.70 -20.96
CA ALA A 179 24.66 8.22 -22.25
C ALA A 179 24.67 9.32 -23.32
N LEU A 180 24.25 10.54 -22.97
CA LEU A 180 24.35 11.71 -23.85
C LEU A 180 25.81 11.98 -24.28
N GLY A 181 26.74 11.93 -23.31
CA GLY A 181 28.17 12.07 -23.57
C GLY A 181 28.68 11.03 -24.57
N ALA A 182 28.33 9.75 -24.39
CA ALA A 182 28.73 8.67 -25.30
C ALA A 182 28.18 8.85 -26.73
N VAL A 183 26.91 9.24 -26.87
CA VAL A 183 26.28 9.50 -28.18
C VAL A 183 26.96 10.67 -28.90
N THR A 184 27.24 11.77 -28.19
CA THR A 184 27.94 12.92 -28.78
C THR A 184 29.37 12.56 -29.21
N ALA A 185 30.10 11.77 -28.42
CA ALA A 185 31.44 11.32 -28.76
C ALA A 185 31.44 10.42 -30.01
N LEU A 186 30.50 9.49 -30.12
CA LEU A 186 30.33 8.65 -31.31
C LEU A 186 29.98 9.49 -32.54
N GLY A 187 29.07 10.45 -32.41
CA GLY A 187 28.72 11.37 -33.50
C GLY A 187 29.91 12.19 -34.00
N LEU A 188 30.72 12.72 -33.08
CA LEU A 188 31.95 13.45 -33.43
C LEU A 188 33.01 12.55 -34.06
N ALA A 189 33.15 11.31 -33.59
CA ALA A 189 34.08 10.35 -34.20
C ALA A 189 33.67 9.98 -35.64
N VAL A 190 32.38 9.77 -35.89
CA VAL A 190 31.84 9.51 -37.24
C VAL A 190 32.01 10.74 -38.13
N ALA A 191 31.64 11.92 -37.65
CA ALA A 191 31.78 13.17 -38.40
C ALA A 191 33.26 13.49 -38.70
N GLY A 192 34.15 13.29 -37.73
CA GLY A 192 35.60 13.43 -37.89
C GLY A 192 36.17 12.42 -38.89
N GLY A 193 35.74 11.15 -38.82
CA GLY A 193 36.10 10.13 -39.80
C GLY A 193 35.64 10.48 -41.22
N TYR A 194 34.41 10.99 -41.37
CA TYR A 194 33.88 11.48 -42.64
C TYR A 194 34.66 12.70 -43.18
N TYR A 195 35.01 13.64 -42.29
CA TYR A 195 35.80 14.81 -42.64
C TYR A 195 37.22 14.43 -43.12
N LEU A 196 37.91 13.54 -42.42
CA LEU A 196 39.24 13.04 -42.82
C LEU A 196 39.19 12.29 -44.15
N LYS A 197 38.20 11.42 -44.34
CA LYS A 197 38.02 10.66 -45.60
C LYS A 197 37.74 11.59 -46.79
N SER A 198 36.91 12.63 -46.61
CA SER A 198 36.60 13.60 -47.67
C SER A 198 37.77 14.55 -48.00
N THR A 199 38.58 14.96 -47.01
CA THR A 199 39.78 15.79 -47.23
C THR A 199 40.91 15.02 -47.91
N ALA A 200 41.14 13.76 -47.55
CA ALA A 200 42.11 12.92 -48.24
C ALA A 200 41.69 12.59 -49.69
N CYS A 201 40.38 12.49 -50.00
CA CYS A 201 39.90 12.38 -51.38
C CYS A 201 40.18 13.65 -52.21
N LYS A 202 40.00 14.85 -51.64
CA LYS A 202 40.29 16.11 -52.34
C LYS A 202 41.78 16.32 -52.64
N LYS A 203 42.68 15.65 -51.92
CA LYS A 203 44.13 15.81 -52.08
C LYS A 203 44.77 14.79 -53.04
N GLY A 204 43.98 13.88 -53.63
CA GLY A 204 44.47 12.91 -54.63
C GLY A 204 45.40 11.82 -54.09
N GLU A 205 45.40 11.57 -52.77
CA GLU A 205 46.43 10.78 -52.08
C GLU A 205 45.99 9.33 -51.75
N TYR A 206 44.79 8.91 -52.16
CA TYR A 206 44.30 7.55 -51.91
C TYR A 206 44.84 6.54 -52.93
N ASN A 207 45.83 5.74 -52.51
CA ASN A 207 46.24 4.53 -53.23
C ASN A 207 45.15 3.44 -53.10
N VAL A 208 44.70 2.93 -54.25
CA VAL A 208 43.54 2.02 -54.44
C VAL A 208 43.73 0.62 -53.81
N ARG A 209 44.80 0.36 -53.06
CA ARG A 209 45.14 -0.99 -52.57
C ARG A 209 44.67 -1.35 -51.16
N ASP A 210 44.27 -0.38 -50.32
CA ASP A 210 43.89 -0.68 -48.93
C ASP A 210 42.36 -0.70 -48.68
N ALA A 211 41.57 -0.97 -49.73
CA ALA A 211 40.11 -1.02 -49.67
C ALA A 211 39.54 -2.40 -49.31
N GLU A 212 40.29 -3.27 -48.63
CA GLU A 212 39.84 -4.65 -48.31
C GLU A 212 39.08 -4.80 -46.98
N GLY A 213 38.66 -3.71 -46.33
CA GLY A 213 37.89 -3.79 -45.08
C GLY A 213 36.72 -2.83 -44.90
N SER A 214 36.45 -1.91 -45.84
CA SER A 214 35.39 -0.92 -45.69
C SER A 214 34.20 -1.26 -46.58
N SER A 215 33.07 -1.63 -45.98
CA SER A 215 31.78 -1.72 -46.68
C SER A 215 31.38 -0.33 -47.20
N GLU A 216 31.65 -0.13 -48.49
CA GLU A 216 31.05 0.83 -49.43
C GLU A 216 31.43 2.32 -49.29
N ALA A 217 32.57 2.68 -49.88
CA ALA A 217 32.67 3.92 -50.66
C ALA A 217 33.70 3.75 -51.78
N ALA A 218 33.26 3.74 -53.03
CA ALA A 218 34.13 3.81 -54.21
C ALA A 218 34.18 5.26 -54.72
N CYS A 219 35.37 5.84 -54.86
CA CYS A 219 35.54 7.17 -55.45
C CYS A 219 35.28 7.09 -56.96
N LEU A 220 34.22 7.72 -57.45
CA LEU A 220 33.96 7.85 -58.89
C LEU A 220 34.66 9.09 -59.43
N HIS A 221 35.68 8.88 -60.26
CA HIS A 221 36.29 9.93 -61.05
C HIS A 221 35.54 10.03 -62.39
N ARG A 222 34.79 11.12 -62.61
CA ARG A 222 34.22 11.41 -63.93
C ARG A 222 34.57 12.82 -64.37
N HIS A 223 35.29 12.91 -65.48
CA HIS A 223 35.66 14.17 -66.10
C HIS A 223 34.54 14.62 -67.05
N ARG A 224 33.96 15.80 -66.80
CA ARG A 224 33.06 16.46 -67.76
C ARG A 224 33.34 17.96 -67.74
N ASP A 225 33.76 18.46 -68.90
CA ASP A 225 34.01 19.87 -69.27
C ASP A 225 34.26 20.85 -68.10
N ASN A 226 35.55 21.02 -67.79
CA ASN A 226 36.17 22.07 -66.97
C ASN A 226 35.88 22.15 -65.47
N PHE A 227 35.19 21.17 -64.87
CA PHE A 227 35.16 21.04 -63.40
C PHE A 227 35.35 19.60 -62.95
N GLU A 228 36.27 19.37 -62.01
CA GLU A 228 36.41 18.09 -61.31
C GLU A 228 35.26 17.92 -60.32
N VAL A 229 34.32 17.03 -60.64
CA VAL A 229 33.21 16.70 -59.75
C VAL A 229 33.54 15.41 -59.01
N PHE A 230 33.83 15.53 -57.72
CA PHE A 230 34.03 14.39 -56.82
C PHE A 230 32.69 14.02 -56.19
N GLY A 231 32.15 12.86 -56.56
CA GLY A 231 30.90 12.32 -56.02
C GLY A 231 31.15 11.05 -55.20
N ILE A 232 30.36 10.87 -54.15
CA ILE A 232 30.27 9.60 -53.42
C ILE A 232 28.97 8.93 -53.86
N GLN A 233 29.05 7.77 -54.50
CA GLN A 233 27.87 6.96 -54.79
C GLN A 233 27.72 5.92 -53.66
N LEU A 234 26.69 6.10 -52.85
CA LEU A 234 26.29 5.12 -51.84
C LEU A 234 25.37 4.11 -52.53
N THR A 235 25.82 2.87 -52.68
CA THR A 235 24.92 1.75 -52.96
C THR A 235 24.20 1.40 -51.65
N GLN A 236 22.87 1.38 -51.68
CA GLN A 236 22.06 0.98 -50.52
C GLN A 236 21.97 -0.55 -50.47
N PRO A 237 22.00 -1.17 -49.27
CA PRO A 237 21.52 -2.53 -49.09
C PRO A 237 19.99 -2.62 -49.13
#